data_AF-A0A196SJ32-F1
#
_entry.id   AF-A0A196SJ32-F1
#
_cell.length_a   1.000
_cell.length_b   1.000
_cell.length_c   1.000
_cell.angle_alpha   90.00
_cell.angle_beta   90.00
_cell.angle_gamma   90.00
#
_symmetry.space_group_name_H-M   'P 1'
#
loop_
_entity.id
_entity.type
_entity.pdbx_description
1 polymer ?
#
loop_
_entity_poly.entity_id
_entity_poly.type
_entity_poly.pdbx_seq_one_letter_code
_entity_poly.pdbx_strand_id
1 'polypeptide(L)'
;MDSSSLGFIEDEHYTKEVNGVLAEITTFRGEHCDEVRVREVKSGRVSLYRKGILQRAEVRNDGINGSECTEYKRGKVCFYRHLPPLRNTGDVRCIQNCKNGLQLVVEGKGVIYRGGFDNRESMKREGRGMEFDKESGRVLRCGVWEKDALIRIEKEFESEDVMIEYDITRGCNRSALDCYPVYEGGYVFDEERCECVRDGEGCEIDASTGVAVREGRWERGELVDSVDLVNGWYVNTDNINPFAWGLSKHDECESANGVETTTELLVPSNCRNDPSETRFDVREWKNLNRIAIGDDCFGFVEEVKVIGTEELKSVVIGKRSFTKWKNGFGNNPSRHFCLQDCPSLTELKMGNYSFSDYSRFRVENLPSLEVLEVGDYNDKSWCFYWADLELRNLPKLKSITLGGHAFDGCERAVFENLPELTCIELGVDSLRFDYANEDTTLVLRSTLFLCTLHTDLPKLRSISTVDAKSKSFRNPRRIRLTSPFSEPTSPVDLPNLTTVTLSKEMAFFFKEDVIISGTPFLHSSRIDCDALEPFFSSCVC
;
A
#
# COMPACT_ATOMS: atom_id res chain seq x y z
N MET A 1 -44.30 11.18 -30.86
CA MET A 1 -44.58 9.92 -31.56
C MET A 1 -45.04 10.29 -32.95
N ASP A 2 -44.31 9.91 -34.00
CA ASP A 2 -44.90 9.87 -35.34
C ASP A 2 -45.79 8.62 -35.40
N SER A 3 -47.10 8.84 -35.38
CA SER A 3 -48.18 7.83 -35.37
C SER A 3 -48.10 6.86 -36.56
N SER A 4 -47.39 7.22 -37.61
CA SER A 4 -47.24 6.43 -38.84
C SER A 4 -46.34 5.19 -38.70
N SER A 5 -45.46 5.13 -37.70
CA SER A 5 -44.46 4.03 -37.56
C SER A 5 -44.94 2.82 -36.75
N LEU A 6 -46.11 2.91 -36.09
CA LEU A 6 -46.63 1.89 -35.15
C LEU A 6 -48.03 1.35 -35.54
N GLY A 7 -48.54 1.66 -36.73
CA GLY A 7 -49.83 1.13 -37.22
C GLY A 7 -51.09 1.82 -36.66
N PHE A 8 -50.95 2.94 -35.96
CA PHE A 8 -52.09 3.73 -35.47
C PHE A 8 -52.80 4.46 -36.60
N ILE A 9 -54.09 4.18 -36.78
CA ILE A 9 -54.97 4.92 -37.70
C ILE A 9 -55.92 5.75 -36.84
N GLU A 10 -55.79 7.07 -36.87
CA GLU A 10 -56.63 7.99 -36.08
C GLU A 10 -58.10 7.95 -36.56
N ASP A 11 -59.04 7.98 -35.62
CA ASP A 11 -60.49 7.99 -35.88
C ASP A 11 -61.07 9.39 -35.64
N GLU A 12 -61.16 9.78 -34.37
CA GLU A 12 -61.67 11.07 -33.94
C GLU A 12 -60.62 11.80 -33.11
N HIS A 13 -60.60 13.12 -33.26
CA HIS A 13 -59.79 14.02 -32.46
C HIS A 13 -60.64 15.19 -31.97
N TYR A 14 -60.73 15.38 -30.66
CA TYR A 14 -61.53 16.44 -30.06
C TYR A 14 -60.96 16.89 -28.71
N THR A 15 -61.33 18.09 -28.27
CA THR A 15 -60.91 18.65 -26.99
C THR A 15 -62.03 18.52 -25.96
N LYS A 16 -61.70 18.12 -24.74
CA LYS A 16 -62.67 18.00 -23.63
C LYS A 16 -62.02 18.37 -22.30
N GLU A 17 -62.80 18.95 -21.41
CA GLU A 17 -62.40 19.13 -20.01
C GLU A 17 -62.61 17.82 -19.23
N VAL A 18 -61.52 17.28 -18.68
CA VAL A 18 -61.51 16.04 -17.89
C VAL A 18 -60.92 16.38 -16.52
N ASN A 19 -61.72 16.21 -15.46
CA ASN A 19 -61.32 16.51 -14.07
C ASN A 19 -60.73 17.93 -13.88
N GLY A 20 -61.29 18.94 -14.56
CA GLY A 20 -60.82 20.33 -14.48
C GLY A 20 -59.57 20.63 -15.32
N VAL A 21 -59.11 19.69 -16.14
CA VAL A 21 -57.97 19.85 -17.05
C VAL A 21 -58.44 19.77 -18.49
N LEU A 22 -58.11 20.78 -19.29
CA LEU A 22 -58.37 20.77 -20.73
C LEU A 22 -57.44 19.76 -21.41
N ALA A 23 -58.01 18.79 -22.12
CA ALA A 23 -57.26 17.73 -22.78
C ALA A 23 -57.72 17.51 -24.23
N GLU A 24 -56.77 17.26 -25.12
CA GLU A 24 -56.96 16.77 -26.48
C GLU A 24 -57.06 15.24 -26.44
N ILE A 25 -58.16 14.69 -26.94
CA ILE A 25 -58.45 13.25 -26.96
C ILE A 25 -58.40 12.76 -28.40
N THR A 26 -57.64 11.70 -28.65
CA THR A 26 -57.54 11.02 -29.94
C THR A 26 -57.90 9.55 -29.80
N THR A 27 -58.84 9.06 -30.60
CA THR A 27 -59.22 7.65 -30.70
C THR A 27 -58.65 7.04 -31.98
N PHE A 28 -58.62 5.71 -32.07
CA PHE A 28 -58.03 5.00 -33.20
C PHE A 28 -58.99 3.97 -33.80
N ARG A 29 -58.75 3.54 -35.05
CA ARG A 29 -59.49 2.49 -35.75
C ARG A 29 -58.68 1.19 -35.81
N GLY A 30 -59.33 0.11 -36.26
CA GLY A 30 -58.68 -1.19 -36.50
C GLY A 30 -58.25 -1.88 -35.20
N GLU A 31 -57.04 -2.46 -35.19
CA GLU A 31 -56.49 -3.20 -34.04
C GLU A 31 -56.28 -2.35 -32.77
N HIS A 32 -56.36 -1.02 -32.92
CA HIS A 32 -56.17 -0.04 -31.84
C HIS A 32 -57.48 0.62 -31.39
N CYS A 33 -58.66 0.11 -31.81
CA CYS A 33 -59.95 0.73 -31.47
C CYS A 33 -60.26 0.81 -29.97
N ASP A 34 -59.62 -0.03 -29.17
CA ASP A 34 -59.72 -0.03 -27.71
C ASP A 34 -58.75 0.96 -27.05
N GLU A 35 -57.96 1.72 -27.82
CA GLU A 35 -56.96 2.66 -27.33
C GLU A 35 -57.39 4.12 -27.45
N VAL A 36 -57.02 4.93 -26.46
CA VAL A 36 -57.31 6.36 -26.41
C VAL A 36 -56.05 7.10 -25.98
N ARG A 37 -55.64 8.09 -26.76
CA ARG A 37 -54.57 9.02 -26.42
C ARG A 37 -55.17 10.31 -25.85
N VAL A 38 -54.66 10.75 -24.70
CA VAL A 38 -55.10 11.95 -24.00
C VAL A 38 -53.90 12.87 -23.79
N ARG A 39 -53.93 14.09 -24.33
CA ARG A 39 -52.89 15.10 -24.14
C ARG A 39 -53.43 16.27 -23.34
N GLU A 40 -52.87 16.51 -22.16
CA GLU A 40 -53.20 17.66 -21.33
C GLU A 40 -52.59 18.93 -21.91
N VAL A 41 -53.42 19.93 -22.20
CA VAL A 41 -53.00 21.15 -22.91
C VAL A 41 -52.01 21.99 -22.08
N LYS A 42 -52.23 22.09 -20.76
CA LYS A 42 -51.39 22.91 -19.87
C LYS A 42 -50.05 22.28 -19.55
N SER A 43 -50.03 20.98 -19.22
CA SER A 43 -48.82 20.28 -18.78
C SER A 43 -48.03 19.68 -19.95
N GLY A 44 -48.64 19.56 -21.14
CA GLY A 44 -48.07 18.86 -22.28
C GLY A 44 -48.01 17.34 -22.09
N ARG A 45 -48.52 16.79 -20.98
CA ARG A 45 -48.50 15.35 -20.68
C ARG A 45 -49.39 14.58 -21.65
N VAL A 46 -48.84 13.55 -22.28
CA VAL A 46 -49.56 12.63 -23.18
C VAL A 46 -49.69 11.27 -22.51
N SER A 47 -50.91 10.76 -22.40
CA SER A 47 -51.22 9.45 -21.81
C SER A 47 -51.91 8.55 -22.84
N LEU A 48 -51.58 7.26 -22.86
CA LEU A 48 -52.21 6.24 -23.68
C LEU A 48 -52.94 5.24 -22.78
N TYR A 49 -54.23 5.06 -23.02
CA TYR A 49 -55.08 4.10 -22.33
C TYR A 49 -55.50 3.00 -23.29
N ARG A 50 -55.57 1.75 -22.83
CA ARG A 50 -56.18 0.63 -23.55
C ARG A 50 -57.29 0.06 -22.67
N LYS A 51 -58.53 0.02 -23.18
CA LYS A 51 -59.73 -0.37 -22.43
C LYS A 51 -59.85 0.38 -21.09
N GLY A 52 -59.48 1.66 -21.08
CA GLY A 52 -59.48 2.52 -19.89
C GLY A 52 -58.31 2.29 -18.91
N ILE A 53 -57.42 1.33 -19.15
CA ILE A 53 -56.24 1.07 -18.32
C ILE A 53 -55.05 1.85 -18.89
N LEU A 54 -54.42 2.68 -18.07
CA LEU A 54 -53.22 3.44 -18.45
C LEU A 54 -52.09 2.46 -18.85
N GLN A 55 -51.52 2.68 -20.03
CA GLN A 55 -50.42 1.89 -20.60
C GLN A 55 -49.12 2.69 -20.63
N ARG A 56 -49.20 3.99 -20.95
CA ARG A 56 -48.01 4.86 -21.05
C ARG A 56 -48.37 6.30 -20.74
N ALA A 57 -47.44 7.04 -20.12
CA ALA A 57 -47.51 8.48 -19.96
C ALA A 57 -46.16 9.12 -20.34
N GLU A 58 -46.18 10.20 -21.11
CA GLU A 58 -45.01 10.93 -21.58
C GLU A 58 -45.16 12.43 -21.31
N VAL A 59 -44.06 13.09 -20.94
CA VAL A 59 -43.97 14.56 -20.86
C VAL A 59 -42.77 15.00 -21.69
N ARG A 60 -42.99 15.95 -22.60
CA ARG A 60 -41.91 16.60 -23.36
C ARG A 60 -41.52 17.87 -22.63
N ASN A 61 -40.25 17.98 -22.25
CA ASN A 61 -39.69 19.22 -21.73
C ASN A 61 -39.30 20.11 -22.92
N ASP A 62 -39.83 21.32 -22.98
CA ASP A 62 -39.57 22.25 -24.08
C ASP A 62 -38.12 22.74 -24.03
N GLY A 63 -37.34 22.36 -25.04
CA GLY A 63 -36.00 22.89 -25.30
C GLY A 63 -34.85 22.11 -24.63
N ILE A 64 -34.20 21.27 -25.42
CA ILE A 64 -32.84 20.70 -25.20
C ILE A 64 -32.73 19.53 -24.20
N ASN A 65 -33.66 19.37 -23.25
CA ASN A 65 -33.64 18.25 -22.30
C ASN A 65 -34.61 17.14 -22.66
N GLY A 66 -34.23 15.90 -22.36
CA GLY A 66 -34.88 14.64 -22.75
C GLY A 66 -36.39 14.51 -22.51
N SER A 67 -37.00 13.45 -23.06
CA SER A 67 -38.40 13.10 -22.79
C SER A 67 -38.50 12.13 -21.62
N GLU A 68 -39.45 12.37 -20.71
CA GLU A 68 -39.74 11.46 -19.62
C GLU A 68 -40.88 10.53 -20.02
N CYS A 69 -40.68 9.22 -19.88
CA CYS A 69 -41.68 8.21 -20.22
C CYS A 69 -41.89 7.26 -19.04
N THR A 70 -43.16 7.03 -18.68
CA THR A 70 -43.58 6.05 -17.68
C THR A 70 -44.43 4.99 -18.36
N GLU A 71 -44.06 3.72 -18.22
CA GLU A 71 -44.82 2.59 -18.74
C GLU A 71 -45.55 1.83 -17.65
N TYR A 72 -46.73 1.32 -18.01
CA TYR A 72 -47.64 0.66 -17.11
C TYR A 72 -48.02 -0.71 -17.66
N LYS A 73 -47.95 -1.75 -16.82
CA LYS A 73 -48.51 -3.08 -17.12
C LYS A 73 -49.63 -3.38 -16.16
N ARG A 74 -50.82 -3.67 -16.69
CA ARG A 74 -52.03 -3.89 -15.88
C ARG A 74 -52.30 -2.73 -14.90
N GLY A 75 -52.00 -1.50 -15.32
CA GLY A 75 -52.16 -0.27 -14.52
C GLY A 75 -51.08 -0.03 -13.45
N LYS A 76 -50.09 -0.91 -13.29
CA LYS A 76 -48.95 -0.71 -12.39
C LYS A 76 -47.79 -0.10 -13.16
N VAL A 77 -47.14 0.93 -12.62
CA VAL A 77 -45.87 1.43 -13.17
C VAL A 77 -44.88 0.28 -13.22
N CYS A 78 -44.30 0.02 -14.38
CA CYS A 78 -43.26 -0.99 -14.59
C CYS A 78 -41.88 -0.36 -14.65
N PHE A 79 -41.74 0.72 -15.43
CA PHE A 79 -40.51 1.49 -15.44
C PHE A 79 -40.77 2.95 -15.81
N TYR A 80 -39.87 3.80 -15.34
CA TYR A 80 -39.75 5.21 -15.66
C TYR A 80 -38.40 5.42 -16.35
N ARG A 81 -38.39 6.06 -17.53
CA ARG A 81 -37.17 6.31 -18.31
C ARG A 81 -37.01 7.81 -18.55
N HIS A 82 -35.81 8.30 -18.29
CA HIS A 82 -35.35 9.58 -18.82
C HIS A 82 -34.60 9.31 -20.14
N LEU A 83 -35.20 9.69 -21.28
CA LEU A 83 -34.57 9.50 -22.58
C LEU A 83 -33.71 10.74 -22.90
N PRO A 84 -32.37 10.63 -22.95
CA PRO A 84 -31.53 11.75 -23.37
C PRO A 84 -31.87 12.15 -24.82
N PRO A 85 -31.53 13.38 -25.26
CA PRO A 85 -31.75 13.81 -26.63
C PRO A 85 -31.08 12.82 -27.61
N LEU A 86 -31.71 12.64 -28.78
CA LEU A 86 -31.47 11.65 -29.85
C LEU A 86 -30.01 11.50 -30.37
N ARG A 87 -29.02 12.16 -29.77
CA ARG A 87 -27.60 12.17 -30.16
C ARG A 87 -26.63 11.59 -29.13
N ASN A 88 -27.06 11.15 -27.94
CA ASN A 88 -26.17 10.53 -26.97
C ASN A 88 -26.17 9.00 -27.07
N THR A 89 -25.04 8.43 -27.49
CA THR A 89 -24.72 6.99 -27.50
C THR A 89 -24.32 6.45 -26.12
N GLY A 90 -24.88 7.02 -25.04
CA GLY A 90 -24.56 6.65 -23.66
C GLY A 90 -25.43 5.50 -23.13
N ASP A 91 -25.15 5.06 -21.90
CA ASP A 91 -25.93 4.01 -21.21
C ASP A 91 -27.42 4.40 -21.09
N VAL A 92 -28.32 3.44 -21.30
CA VAL A 92 -29.76 3.64 -21.11
C VAL A 92 -30.10 3.45 -19.65
N ARG A 93 -30.65 4.48 -19.00
CA ARG A 93 -31.00 4.47 -17.58
C ARG A 93 -32.52 4.51 -17.37
N CYS A 94 -33.05 3.61 -16.54
CA CYS A 94 -34.45 3.64 -16.13
C CYS A 94 -34.64 3.25 -14.66
N ILE A 95 -35.66 3.79 -14.01
CA ILE A 95 -36.09 3.38 -12.67
C ILE A 95 -37.16 2.32 -12.84
N GLN A 96 -36.92 1.14 -12.28
CA GLN A 96 -37.85 0.02 -12.28
C GLN A 96 -38.59 -0.07 -10.94
N ASN A 97 -39.89 -0.31 -11.01
CA ASN A 97 -40.74 -0.50 -9.84
C ASN A 97 -40.80 -1.98 -9.45
N CYS A 98 -40.10 -2.36 -8.39
CA CYS A 98 -40.01 -3.74 -7.89
C CYS A 98 -40.78 -3.89 -6.57
N LYS A 99 -41.07 -5.14 -6.16
CA LYS A 99 -41.76 -5.42 -4.88
C LYS A 99 -41.00 -4.85 -3.67
N ASN A 100 -39.68 -4.81 -3.77
CA ASN A 100 -38.77 -4.36 -2.71
C ASN A 100 -38.44 -2.87 -2.80
N GLY A 101 -39.15 -2.12 -3.64
CA GLY A 101 -38.94 -0.68 -3.84
C GLY A 101 -38.49 -0.32 -5.26
N LEU A 102 -38.03 0.91 -5.41
CA LEU A 102 -37.51 1.43 -6.67
C LEU A 102 -36.04 1.03 -6.83
N GLN A 103 -35.66 0.59 -8.02
CA GLN A 103 -34.27 0.32 -8.37
C GLN A 103 -33.90 1.01 -9.68
N LEU A 104 -32.64 1.41 -9.81
CA LEU A 104 -32.08 1.88 -11.07
C LEU A 104 -31.60 0.69 -11.90
N VAL A 105 -31.93 0.71 -13.18
CA VAL A 105 -31.40 -0.18 -14.20
C VAL A 105 -30.58 0.67 -15.17
N VAL A 106 -29.30 0.34 -15.33
CA VAL A 106 -28.40 0.97 -16.30
C VAL A 106 -27.97 -0.09 -17.30
N GLU A 107 -28.40 0.06 -18.55
CA GLU A 107 -28.02 -0.80 -19.66
C GLU A 107 -26.87 -0.13 -20.42
N GLY A 108 -25.65 -0.61 -20.16
CA GLY A 108 -24.44 -0.15 -20.83
C GLY A 108 -23.98 -1.10 -21.94
N LYS A 109 -22.72 -0.97 -22.34
CA LYS A 109 -22.09 -1.82 -23.37
C LYS A 109 -21.73 -3.19 -22.78
N GLY A 110 -22.62 -4.17 -22.96
CA GLY A 110 -22.41 -5.57 -22.55
C GLY A 110 -22.75 -5.88 -21.09
N VAL A 111 -23.06 -4.87 -20.28
CA VAL A 111 -23.38 -5.01 -18.85
C VAL A 111 -24.68 -4.29 -18.51
N ILE A 112 -25.50 -4.92 -17.67
CA ILE A 112 -26.70 -4.33 -17.08
C ILE A 112 -26.48 -4.19 -15.58
N TYR A 113 -26.53 -2.97 -15.04
CA TYR A 113 -26.57 -2.74 -13.61
C TYR A 113 -28.02 -2.74 -13.10
N ARG A 114 -28.26 -3.30 -11.92
CA ARG A 114 -29.50 -3.14 -11.15
C ARG A 114 -29.16 -2.84 -9.69
N GLY A 115 -29.69 -1.77 -9.12
CA GLY A 115 -29.42 -1.44 -7.72
C GLY A 115 -29.88 -0.06 -7.29
N GLY A 116 -29.27 0.43 -6.21
CA GLY A 116 -29.55 1.75 -5.66
C GLY A 116 -29.13 2.89 -6.58
N PHE A 117 -29.70 4.06 -6.31
CA PHE A 117 -29.44 5.30 -7.02
C PHE A 117 -29.59 6.53 -6.14
N ASP A 118 -28.97 7.63 -6.55
CA ASP A 118 -28.93 8.88 -5.79
C ASP A 118 -30.28 9.63 -5.78
N ASN A 119 -30.82 9.95 -6.95
CA ASN A 119 -32.12 10.60 -7.11
C ASN A 119 -32.66 10.42 -8.55
N ARG A 120 -33.92 10.84 -8.77
CA ARG A 120 -34.61 10.70 -10.06
C ARG A 120 -34.01 11.55 -11.18
N GLU A 121 -33.34 12.65 -10.86
CA GLU A 121 -32.85 13.62 -11.84
C GLU A 121 -31.50 13.19 -12.42
N SER A 122 -30.54 12.82 -11.57
CA SER A 122 -29.20 12.39 -11.99
C SER A 122 -29.12 10.90 -12.30
N MET A 123 -29.93 10.05 -11.65
CA MET A 123 -29.99 8.61 -11.87
C MET A 123 -28.59 7.95 -11.86
N LYS A 124 -27.72 8.34 -10.92
CA LYS A 124 -26.39 7.74 -10.75
C LYS A 124 -26.48 6.52 -9.86
N ARG A 125 -25.65 5.51 -10.13
CA ARG A 125 -25.50 4.32 -9.29
C ARG A 125 -24.95 4.77 -7.92
N GLU A 126 -25.67 4.41 -6.87
CA GLU A 126 -25.38 4.84 -5.50
C GLU A 126 -25.84 3.75 -4.52
N GLY A 127 -25.02 3.42 -3.53
CA GLY A 127 -25.28 2.34 -2.59
C GLY A 127 -25.09 0.94 -3.20
N ARG A 128 -25.80 -0.05 -2.66
CA ARG A 128 -25.66 -1.45 -3.09
C ARG A 128 -26.28 -1.71 -4.47
N GLY A 129 -25.61 -2.55 -5.27
CA GLY A 129 -26.12 -2.98 -6.56
C GLY A 129 -25.45 -4.23 -7.11
N MET A 130 -25.89 -4.65 -8.29
CA MET A 130 -25.39 -5.82 -9.00
C MET A 130 -25.21 -5.50 -10.48
N GLU A 131 -24.18 -6.08 -11.08
CA GLU A 131 -23.97 -6.04 -12.53
C GLU A 131 -24.23 -7.44 -13.11
N PHE A 132 -24.87 -7.47 -14.27
CA PHE A 132 -25.26 -8.65 -15.01
C PHE A 132 -24.67 -8.59 -16.41
N ASP A 133 -24.25 -9.73 -16.94
CA ASP A 133 -23.91 -9.85 -18.34
C ASP A 133 -25.16 -9.67 -19.19
N LYS A 134 -25.06 -8.86 -20.25
CA LYS A 134 -26.22 -8.47 -21.05
C LYS A 134 -26.77 -9.62 -21.91
N GLU A 135 -25.90 -10.53 -22.36
CA GLU A 135 -26.28 -11.59 -23.30
C GLU A 135 -26.82 -12.82 -22.56
N SER A 136 -26.11 -13.27 -21.53
CA SER A 136 -26.46 -14.43 -20.72
C SER A 136 -27.44 -14.11 -19.59
N GLY A 137 -27.46 -12.86 -19.09
CA GLY A 137 -28.21 -12.48 -17.90
C GLY A 137 -27.57 -12.95 -16.59
N ARG A 138 -26.36 -13.54 -16.65
CA ARG A 138 -25.62 -14.03 -15.49
C ARG A 138 -25.16 -12.87 -14.60
N VAL A 139 -25.22 -13.07 -13.29
CA VAL A 139 -24.65 -12.11 -12.33
C VAL A 139 -23.13 -12.08 -12.51
N LEU A 140 -22.54 -10.90 -12.59
CA LEU A 140 -21.09 -10.70 -12.72
C LEU A 140 -20.46 -10.31 -11.40
N ARG A 141 -21.09 -9.40 -10.65
CA ARG A 141 -20.62 -8.92 -9.35
C ARG A 141 -21.72 -8.25 -8.53
N CYS A 142 -21.57 -8.27 -7.22
CA CYS A 142 -22.31 -7.45 -6.27
C CYS A 142 -21.34 -6.52 -5.54
N GLY A 143 -21.76 -5.29 -5.28
CA GLY A 143 -20.88 -4.29 -4.66
C GLY A 143 -21.59 -3.02 -4.19
N VAL A 144 -20.79 -2.00 -3.90
CA VAL A 144 -21.24 -0.66 -3.51
C VAL A 144 -20.72 0.37 -4.50
N TRP A 145 -21.61 1.25 -4.95
CA TRP A 145 -21.31 2.35 -5.87
C TRP A 145 -21.47 3.70 -5.15
N GLU A 146 -20.63 4.67 -5.52
CA GLU A 146 -20.82 6.08 -5.20
C GLU A 146 -20.70 6.89 -6.50
N LYS A 147 -21.74 7.68 -6.84
CA LYS A 147 -21.73 8.56 -8.03
C LYS A 147 -21.24 7.85 -9.31
N ASP A 148 -21.81 6.70 -9.64
CA ASP A 148 -21.43 5.82 -10.76
C ASP A 148 -20.09 5.08 -10.65
N ALA A 149 -19.26 5.33 -9.63
CA ALA A 149 -18.01 4.60 -9.41
C ALA A 149 -18.22 3.40 -8.49
N LEU A 150 -17.79 2.21 -8.93
CA LEU A 150 -17.73 1.03 -8.07
C LEU A 150 -16.62 1.25 -7.03
N ILE A 151 -17.01 1.38 -5.76
CA ILE A 151 -16.09 1.66 -4.66
C ILE A 151 -15.70 0.42 -3.87
N ARG A 152 -16.56 -0.60 -3.83
CA ARG A 152 -16.26 -1.87 -3.15
C ARG A 152 -16.94 -3.05 -3.85
N ILE A 153 -16.22 -4.15 -3.99
CA ILE A 153 -16.78 -5.44 -4.41
C ILE A 153 -17.04 -6.29 -3.18
N GLU A 154 -18.22 -6.89 -3.12
CA GLU A 154 -18.62 -7.77 -2.00
C GLU A 154 -18.69 -9.23 -2.47
N LYS A 155 -19.13 -9.47 -3.71
CA LYS A 155 -19.21 -10.79 -4.34
C LYS A 155 -18.85 -10.73 -5.82
N GLU A 156 -18.13 -11.72 -6.33
CA GLU A 156 -17.85 -11.94 -7.75
C GLU A 156 -18.29 -13.34 -8.18
N PHE A 157 -18.60 -13.50 -9.46
CA PHE A 157 -19.17 -14.72 -10.00
C PHE A 157 -18.34 -15.15 -11.21
N GLU A 158 -17.46 -16.13 -11.00
CA GLU A 158 -16.57 -16.67 -12.02
C GLU A 158 -17.34 -17.49 -13.06
N SER A 159 -18.41 -18.18 -12.64
CA SER A 159 -19.28 -18.99 -13.52
C SER A 159 -20.75 -18.93 -13.09
N GLU A 160 -21.61 -19.77 -13.66
CA GLU A 160 -23.01 -19.93 -13.23
C GLU A 160 -23.12 -20.66 -11.89
N ASP A 161 -22.09 -21.41 -11.52
CA ASP A 161 -22.10 -22.30 -10.35
C ASP A 161 -21.11 -21.86 -9.26
N VAL A 162 -20.27 -20.84 -9.50
CA VAL A 162 -19.19 -20.43 -8.58
C VAL A 162 -19.27 -18.94 -8.27
N MET A 163 -19.40 -18.65 -6.98
CA MET A 163 -19.31 -17.32 -6.39
C MET A 163 -18.11 -17.25 -5.44
N ILE A 164 -17.40 -16.12 -5.49
CA ILE A 164 -16.42 -15.70 -4.50
C ILE A 164 -17.05 -14.57 -3.67
N GLU A 165 -17.08 -14.72 -2.35
CA GLU A 165 -17.52 -13.70 -1.41
C GLU A 165 -16.31 -13.14 -0.66
N TYR A 166 -16.28 -11.82 -0.48
CA TYR A 166 -15.16 -11.10 0.13
C TYR A 166 -15.50 -10.53 1.51
N ASP A 167 -14.48 -10.40 2.36
CA ASP A 167 -14.57 -9.65 3.62
C ASP A 167 -14.88 -8.18 3.32
N ILE A 168 -15.96 -7.67 3.91
CA ILE A 168 -16.42 -6.28 3.73
C ILE A 168 -15.85 -5.32 4.79
N THR A 169 -15.16 -5.86 5.80
CA THR A 169 -14.50 -5.08 6.86
C THR A 169 -13.08 -4.68 6.49
N ARG A 170 -12.51 -5.30 5.44
CA ARG A 170 -11.14 -5.11 4.96
C ARG A 170 -11.13 -4.76 3.48
N GLY A 171 -10.23 -3.85 3.09
CA GLY A 171 -10.00 -3.52 1.68
C GLY A 171 -11.20 -2.95 0.94
N CYS A 172 -11.02 -2.71 -0.35
CA CYS A 172 -12.11 -2.39 -1.27
C CYS A 172 -12.39 -3.50 -2.30
N ASN A 173 -11.59 -4.58 -2.32
CA ASN A 173 -11.78 -5.77 -3.17
C ASN A 173 -11.88 -5.45 -4.67
N ARG A 174 -11.20 -4.38 -5.14
CA ARG A 174 -11.22 -3.95 -6.56
C ARG A 174 -9.97 -4.35 -7.34
N SER A 175 -8.98 -4.92 -6.67
CA SER A 175 -7.69 -5.32 -7.24
C SER A 175 -7.30 -6.64 -6.60
N ALA A 176 -6.64 -7.53 -7.36
CA ALA A 176 -6.15 -8.80 -6.83
C ALA A 176 -5.21 -8.66 -5.61
N LEU A 177 -4.59 -7.49 -5.43
CA LEU A 177 -3.74 -7.16 -4.28
C LEU A 177 -4.52 -6.62 -3.06
N ASP A 178 -5.84 -6.46 -3.19
CA ASP A 178 -6.73 -5.86 -2.19
C ASP A 178 -8.05 -6.65 -2.06
N CYS A 179 -8.03 -7.94 -2.42
CA CYS A 179 -9.16 -8.86 -2.28
C CYS A 179 -8.93 -9.83 -1.11
N TYR A 180 -9.94 -9.95 -0.25
CA TYR A 180 -9.89 -10.81 0.94
C TYR A 180 -11.02 -11.85 0.88
N PRO A 181 -10.88 -12.96 0.15
CA PRO A 181 -11.94 -13.95 0.00
C PRO A 181 -12.25 -14.62 1.34
N VAL A 182 -13.54 -14.78 1.64
CA VAL A 182 -14.04 -15.49 2.83
C VAL A 182 -14.86 -16.73 2.46
N TYR A 183 -15.27 -16.85 1.20
CA TYR A 183 -15.94 -18.02 0.68
C TYR A 183 -15.75 -18.14 -0.82
N GLU A 184 -15.56 -19.38 -1.30
CA GLU A 184 -15.64 -19.75 -2.70
C GLU A 184 -16.51 -21.00 -2.82
N GLY A 185 -17.53 -20.96 -3.67
CA GLY A 185 -18.37 -22.13 -3.88
C GLY A 185 -19.70 -21.80 -4.54
N GLY A 186 -20.63 -22.74 -4.41
CA GLY A 186 -21.96 -22.63 -4.97
C GLY A 186 -22.77 -21.45 -4.42
N TYR A 187 -23.69 -20.96 -5.24
CA TYR A 187 -24.61 -19.91 -4.85
C TYR A 187 -25.98 -20.08 -5.51
N VAL A 188 -26.99 -19.44 -4.90
CA VAL A 188 -28.31 -19.26 -5.50
C VAL A 188 -28.74 -17.80 -5.39
N PHE A 189 -29.40 -17.30 -6.42
CA PHE A 189 -30.01 -15.97 -6.39
C PHE A 189 -31.37 -16.05 -5.70
N ASP A 190 -31.51 -15.37 -4.56
CA ASP A 190 -32.78 -15.17 -3.87
C ASP A 190 -33.52 -13.98 -4.50
N GLU A 191 -34.55 -14.27 -5.31
CA GLU A 191 -35.37 -13.25 -5.97
C GLU A 191 -36.15 -12.36 -4.99
N GLU A 192 -36.50 -12.87 -3.81
CA GLU A 192 -37.28 -12.11 -2.83
C GLU A 192 -36.40 -11.15 -2.05
N ARG A 193 -35.16 -11.53 -1.75
CA ARG A 193 -34.17 -10.64 -1.12
C ARG A 193 -33.37 -9.82 -2.13
N CYS A 194 -33.41 -10.18 -3.40
CA CYS A 194 -32.51 -9.69 -4.44
C CYS A 194 -31.04 -9.84 -4.01
N GLU A 195 -30.65 -10.98 -3.46
CA GLU A 195 -29.30 -11.25 -2.95
C GLU A 195 -28.82 -12.63 -3.41
N CYS A 196 -27.53 -12.75 -3.72
CA CYS A 196 -26.90 -14.05 -3.91
C CYS A 196 -26.45 -14.58 -2.55
N VAL A 197 -26.88 -15.80 -2.21
CA VAL A 197 -26.53 -16.49 -0.96
C VAL A 197 -25.81 -17.80 -1.27
N ARG A 198 -25.00 -18.28 -0.32
CA ARG A 198 -24.25 -19.54 -0.43
C ARG A 198 -25.23 -20.71 -0.57
N ASP A 199 -25.02 -21.58 -1.55
CA ASP A 199 -25.91 -22.72 -1.82
C ASP A 199 -25.16 -23.80 -2.60
N GLY A 200 -25.21 -25.06 -2.17
CA GLY A 200 -24.37 -26.13 -2.70
C GLY A 200 -23.04 -26.27 -1.97
N GLU A 201 -22.08 -26.94 -2.60
CA GLU A 201 -20.75 -27.20 -2.04
C GLU A 201 -19.86 -25.95 -2.10
N GLY A 202 -19.01 -25.74 -1.09
CA GLY A 202 -18.10 -24.60 -1.03
C GLY A 202 -17.06 -24.68 0.08
N CYS A 203 -16.16 -23.70 0.10
CA CYS A 203 -15.13 -23.56 1.12
C CYS A 203 -15.23 -22.20 1.82
N GLU A 204 -15.17 -22.20 3.15
CA GLU A 204 -14.87 -20.98 3.91
C GLU A 204 -13.36 -20.77 3.95
N ILE A 205 -12.96 -19.52 3.71
CA ILE A 205 -11.57 -19.13 3.50
C ILE A 205 -11.15 -18.18 4.62
N ASP A 206 -9.98 -18.41 5.20
CA ASP A 206 -9.37 -17.43 6.10
C ASP A 206 -8.88 -16.24 5.27
N ALA A 207 -9.54 -15.10 5.42
CA ALA A 207 -9.25 -13.86 4.68
C ALA A 207 -7.78 -13.38 4.80
N SER A 208 -7.05 -13.76 5.85
CA SER A 208 -5.66 -13.34 6.05
C SER A 208 -4.65 -14.23 5.32
N THR A 209 -4.97 -15.52 5.14
CA THR A 209 -4.07 -16.50 4.53
C THR A 209 -4.50 -16.90 3.12
N GLY A 210 -5.77 -16.72 2.77
CA GLY A 210 -6.37 -17.24 1.54
C GLY A 210 -6.57 -18.76 1.54
N VAL A 211 -6.37 -19.43 2.68
CA VAL A 211 -6.46 -20.89 2.80
C VAL A 211 -7.83 -21.30 3.33
N ALA A 212 -8.41 -22.35 2.75
CA ALA A 212 -9.68 -22.91 3.20
C ALA A 212 -9.55 -23.48 4.63
N VAL A 213 -10.47 -23.07 5.51
CA VAL A 213 -10.55 -23.53 6.91
C VAL A 213 -11.71 -24.49 7.13
N ARG A 214 -12.66 -24.55 6.18
CA ARG A 214 -13.80 -25.46 6.22
C ARG A 214 -14.29 -25.71 4.80
N GLU A 215 -14.56 -26.96 4.49
CA GLU A 215 -15.37 -27.34 3.33
C GLU A 215 -16.76 -27.74 3.83
N GLY A 216 -17.81 -27.40 3.09
CA GLY A 216 -19.16 -27.75 3.49
C GLY A 216 -20.20 -27.63 2.39
N ARG A 217 -21.44 -27.94 2.76
CA ARG A 217 -22.62 -27.79 1.91
C ARG A 217 -23.58 -26.80 2.54
N TRP A 218 -23.97 -25.78 1.78
CA TRP A 218 -24.94 -24.77 2.16
C TRP A 218 -26.29 -25.00 1.49
N GLU A 219 -27.36 -24.63 2.17
CA GLU A 219 -28.71 -24.53 1.59
C GLU A 219 -29.27 -23.14 1.93
N ARG A 220 -29.42 -22.29 0.90
CA ARG A 220 -29.93 -20.92 1.00
C ARG A 220 -29.27 -20.06 2.08
N GLY A 221 -27.94 -20.19 2.21
CA GLY A 221 -27.11 -19.44 3.15
C GLY A 221 -26.85 -20.13 4.48
N GLU A 222 -27.55 -21.22 4.79
CA GLU A 222 -27.38 -21.99 6.03
C GLU A 222 -26.39 -23.14 5.79
N LEU A 223 -25.41 -23.31 6.68
CA LEU A 223 -24.46 -24.42 6.62
C LEU A 223 -25.14 -25.70 7.14
N VAL A 224 -25.27 -26.71 6.27
CA VAL A 224 -26.02 -27.94 6.57
C VAL A 224 -25.09 -29.11 6.90
N ASP A 225 -23.90 -29.14 6.31
CA ASP A 225 -22.90 -30.19 6.49
C ASP A 225 -21.50 -29.60 6.30
N SER A 226 -20.51 -30.06 7.06
CA SER A 226 -19.16 -29.49 6.97
C SER A 226 -18.06 -30.37 7.54
N VAL A 227 -16.86 -30.16 7.02
CA VAL A 227 -15.62 -30.69 7.56
C VAL A 227 -14.63 -29.54 7.73
N ASP A 228 -14.10 -29.37 8.94
CA ASP A 228 -13.05 -28.39 9.20
C ASP A 228 -11.73 -28.84 8.55
N LEU A 229 -10.98 -27.88 8.04
CA LEU A 229 -9.68 -28.07 7.39
C LEU A 229 -8.58 -27.43 8.22
N VAL A 230 -7.44 -28.11 8.32
CA VAL A 230 -6.23 -27.58 8.96
C VAL A 230 -5.27 -27.18 7.86
N ASN A 231 -5.03 -25.88 7.66
CA ASN A 231 -4.23 -25.35 6.55
C ASN A 231 -4.65 -25.90 5.17
N GLY A 232 -5.97 -26.07 4.94
CA GLY A 232 -6.52 -26.61 3.70
C GLY A 232 -6.57 -28.14 3.61
N TRP A 233 -6.19 -28.87 4.66
CA TRP A 233 -6.18 -30.35 4.68
C TRP A 233 -7.31 -30.95 5.52
N TYR A 234 -7.93 -32.00 4.99
CA TYR A 234 -8.92 -32.84 5.68
C TYR A 234 -8.37 -33.69 6.83
N VAL A 235 -7.07 -33.91 6.86
CA VAL A 235 -6.42 -34.78 7.84
C VAL A 235 -5.61 -33.92 8.77
N ASN A 236 -5.81 -34.11 10.07
CA ASN A 236 -4.91 -33.58 11.08
C ASN A 236 -3.62 -34.41 11.06
N THR A 237 -2.68 -33.99 10.23
CA THR A 237 -1.33 -34.55 10.18
C THR A 237 -0.35 -33.44 10.43
N ASP A 238 0.35 -33.54 11.54
CA ASP A 238 1.44 -32.66 11.95
C ASP A 238 2.61 -32.59 10.91
N ASN A 239 2.54 -33.35 9.81
CA ASN A 239 3.59 -33.56 8.81
C ASN A 239 3.20 -33.23 7.36
N ILE A 240 1.99 -32.72 7.07
CA ILE A 240 1.66 -32.31 5.68
C ILE A 240 1.91 -30.81 5.53
N ASN A 241 3.11 -30.46 5.09
CA ASN A 241 3.39 -29.15 4.51
C ASN A 241 2.90 -29.16 3.04
N PRO A 242 1.91 -28.34 2.64
CA PRO A 242 1.40 -28.30 1.27
C PRO A 242 2.47 -27.94 0.21
N PHE A 243 3.57 -27.33 0.64
CA PHE A 243 4.71 -27.01 -0.22
C PHE A 243 5.78 -28.11 -0.24
N ALA A 244 5.70 -29.13 0.63
CA ALA A 244 6.67 -30.23 0.69
C ALA A 244 6.44 -31.32 -0.37
N TRP A 245 5.24 -31.44 -0.94
CA TRP A 245 4.94 -32.47 -1.95
C TRP A 245 5.25 -32.06 -3.40
N GLY A 246 6.03 -31.00 -3.62
CA GLY A 246 6.39 -30.54 -4.98
C GLY A 246 7.78 -29.94 -5.17
N LEU A 247 8.55 -29.67 -4.11
CA LEU A 247 9.90 -29.12 -4.23
C LEU A 247 10.89 -30.00 -3.48
N SER A 248 11.30 -31.09 -4.13
CA SER A 248 12.36 -31.95 -3.58
C SER A 248 13.68 -31.16 -3.50
N LYS A 249 14.34 -31.32 -2.34
CA LYS A 249 15.70 -30.90 -1.98
C LYS A 249 15.83 -29.46 -1.48
N HIS A 250 15.61 -29.25 -0.18
CA HIS A 250 16.71 -29.32 0.77
C HIS A 250 16.18 -29.23 2.21
N ASP A 251 16.89 -29.97 3.06
CA ASP A 251 17.03 -29.81 4.50
C ASP A 251 15.84 -30.23 5.38
N GLU A 252 16.02 -31.44 5.89
CA GLU A 252 15.38 -32.01 7.05
C GLU A 252 15.56 -31.08 8.27
N CYS A 253 14.47 -30.82 8.98
CA CYS A 253 14.53 -30.75 10.43
C CYS A 253 13.23 -31.36 10.98
N GLU A 254 13.37 -32.54 11.61
CA GLU A 254 12.35 -33.12 12.45
C GLU A 254 12.19 -32.26 13.72
N SER A 255 10.94 -31.85 13.97
CA SER A 255 10.51 -31.21 15.21
C SER A 255 10.16 -32.26 16.27
N ALA A 256 10.50 -31.96 17.51
CA ALA A 256 9.70 -32.38 18.65
C ALA A 256 9.54 -31.21 19.64
N ASN A 257 8.27 -30.93 19.95
CA ASN A 257 7.71 -30.17 21.08
C ASN A 257 7.75 -28.64 21.05
N GLY A 258 6.58 -28.08 20.72
CA GLY A 258 5.86 -27.08 21.51
C GLY A 258 6.58 -25.78 21.86
N VAL A 259 6.31 -24.74 21.07
CA VAL A 259 6.16 -23.29 21.37
C VAL A 259 6.11 -22.59 20.00
N GLU A 260 5.26 -21.57 19.85
CA GLU A 260 5.10 -20.73 18.65
C GLU A 260 6.45 -20.35 18.01
N THR A 261 6.73 -20.85 16.80
CA THR A 261 7.95 -20.50 16.04
C THR A 261 7.59 -19.62 14.83
N THR A 262 7.20 -18.36 15.06
CA THR A 262 7.27 -17.35 14.00
C THR A 262 8.74 -17.09 13.69
N THR A 263 9.27 -17.79 12.71
CA THR A 263 10.67 -17.65 12.28
C THR A 263 10.87 -16.42 11.39
N GLU A 264 9.86 -15.96 10.67
CA GLU A 264 9.99 -14.81 9.76
C GLU A 264 8.78 -13.87 9.84
N LEU A 265 9.03 -12.56 9.85
CA LEU A 265 8.02 -11.52 9.64
C LEU A 265 8.16 -11.00 8.21
N LEU A 266 7.17 -11.29 7.37
CA LEU A 266 7.07 -10.80 6.00
C LEU A 266 5.89 -9.85 5.87
N VAL A 267 6.15 -8.58 5.56
CA VAL A 267 5.12 -7.56 5.34
C VAL A 267 5.19 -7.12 3.87
N PRO A 268 4.15 -7.39 3.05
CA PRO A 268 4.12 -6.94 1.67
C PRO A 268 4.04 -5.41 1.54
N SER A 269 4.34 -4.89 0.35
CA SER A 269 4.27 -3.44 0.08
C SER A 269 2.86 -2.88 0.28
N ASN A 270 2.76 -1.61 0.68
CA ASN A 270 1.54 -0.84 0.96
C ASN A 270 0.71 -1.30 2.17
N CYS A 271 1.24 -2.21 3.00
CA CYS A 271 0.55 -2.73 4.18
C CYS A 271 0.76 -1.88 5.45
N ARG A 272 -0.07 -2.12 6.48
CA ARG A 272 0.12 -1.61 7.85
C ARG A 272 0.21 -0.07 7.94
N ASN A 273 -0.66 0.63 7.20
CA ASN A 273 -0.77 2.10 7.21
C ASN A 273 -1.98 2.59 8.02
N ASP A 274 -2.35 1.87 9.08
CA ASP A 274 -3.44 2.29 9.98
C ASP A 274 -2.97 3.47 10.87
N PRO A 275 -3.67 4.61 10.91
CA PRO A 275 -3.33 5.73 11.79
C PRO A 275 -3.30 5.40 13.29
N SER A 276 -3.97 4.33 13.72
CA SER A 276 -3.94 3.85 15.10
C SER A 276 -2.67 3.05 15.44
N GLU A 277 -1.98 2.51 14.44
CA GLU A 277 -0.73 1.77 14.60
C GLU A 277 0.45 2.73 14.70
N THR A 278 0.82 3.06 15.94
CA THR A 278 1.88 4.04 16.23
C THR A 278 3.20 3.40 16.69
N ARG A 279 3.22 2.09 16.93
CA ARG A 279 4.38 1.36 17.46
C ARG A 279 4.58 0.05 16.72
N PHE A 280 5.83 -0.22 16.35
CA PHE A 280 6.28 -1.50 15.82
C PHE A 280 7.29 -2.08 16.82
N ASP A 281 6.94 -3.18 17.46
CA ASP A 281 7.73 -3.76 18.55
C ASP A 281 7.70 -5.28 18.47
N VAL A 282 8.88 -5.89 18.35
CA VAL A 282 9.03 -7.34 18.15
C VAL A 282 9.66 -8.06 19.34
N ARG A 283 9.75 -7.40 20.51
CA ARG A 283 10.39 -7.95 21.72
C ARG A 283 9.81 -9.30 22.19
N GLU A 284 8.54 -9.54 21.91
CA GLU A 284 7.85 -10.78 22.30
C GLU A 284 8.11 -11.95 21.33
N TRP A 285 8.72 -11.69 20.16
CA TRP A 285 8.90 -12.70 19.11
C TRP A 285 10.28 -13.38 19.22
N LYS A 286 10.40 -14.28 20.19
CA LYS A 286 11.70 -14.89 20.58
C LYS A 286 12.38 -15.73 19.49
N ASN A 287 11.58 -16.33 18.61
CA ASN A 287 12.06 -17.21 17.54
C ASN A 287 12.23 -16.50 16.18
N LEU A 288 12.07 -15.17 16.14
CA LEU A 288 12.13 -14.40 14.91
C LEU A 288 13.55 -14.37 14.36
N ASN A 289 13.73 -14.95 13.17
CA ASN A 289 14.99 -15.01 12.43
C ASN A 289 15.12 -13.94 11.32
N ARG A 290 14.01 -13.41 10.80
CA ARG A 290 14.04 -12.47 9.67
C ARG A 290 12.87 -11.50 9.70
N ILE A 291 13.15 -10.24 9.40
CA ILE A 291 12.15 -9.20 9.14
C ILE A 291 12.35 -8.72 7.71
N ALA A 292 11.31 -8.85 6.88
CA ALA A 292 11.29 -8.26 5.55
C ALA A 292 10.00 -7.47 5.37
N ILE A 293 10.15 -6.15 5.25
CA ILE A 293 9.05 -5.22 5.07
C ILE A 293 9.18 -4.63 3.66
N GLY A 294 8.08 -4.65 2.90
CA GLY A 294 8.00 -4.11 1.55
C GLY A 294 7.99 -2.60 1.52
N ASP A 295 7.69 -2.06 0.35
CA ASP A 295 7.65 -0.62 0.12
C ASP A 295 6.37 0.00 0.72
N ASP A 296 6.40 1.28 1.02
CA ASP A 296 5.23 2.07 1.37
C ASP A 296 4.43 1.60 2.61
N CYS A 297 5.08 0.99 3.61
CA CYS A 297 4.44 0.46 4.83
C CYS A 297 4.59 1.37 6.06
N PHE A 298 3.78 1.16 7.10
CA PHE A 298 3.98 1.73 8.44
C PHE A 298 4.11 3.26 8.53
N GLY A 299 3.43 4.02 7.66
CA GLY A 299 3.59 5.48 7.60
C GLY A 299 3.26 6.22 8.92
N PHE A 300 2.36 5.67 9.73
CA PHE A 300 1.93 6.26 11.00
C PHE A 300 2.75 5.80 12.21
N VAL A 301 3.56 4.75 12.09
CA VAL A 301 4.41 4.28 13.18
C VAL A 301 5.43 5.34 13.53
N GLU A 302 5.51 5.65 14.82
CA GLU A 302 6.45 6.62 15.38
C GLU A 302 7.63 5.93 16.05
N GLU A 303 7.40 4.78 16.68
CA GLU A 303 8.43 4.07 17.42
C GLU A 303 8.65 2.66 16.85
N VAL A 304 9.89 2.38 16.42
CA VAL A 304 10.32 1.07 15.94
C VAL A 304 11.32 0.48 16.93
N LYS A 305 10.98 -0.67 17.51
CA LYS A 305 11.77 -1.39 18.52
C LYS A 305 12.01 -2.83 18.08
N VAL A 306 13.26 -3.12 17.76
CA VAL A 306 13.75 -4.47 17.52
C VAL A 306 14.81 -4.76 18.57
N ILE A 307 14.39 -5.32 19.71
CA ILE A 307 15.25 -5.46 20.88
C ILE A 307 15.20 -6.89 21.41
N GLY A 308 16.35 -7.49 21.68
CA GLY A 308 16.43 -8.77 22.40
C GLY A 308 15.91 -9.98 21.62
N THR A 309 15.99 -9.94 20.29
CA THR A 309 15.62 -11.06 19.40
C THR A 309 16.89 -11.84 19.03
N GLU A 310 17.16 -12.94 19.76
CA GLU A 310 18.44 -13.66 19.66
C GLU A 310 18.67 -14.37 18.34
N GLU A 311 17.61 -14.88 17.71
CA GLU A 311 17.69 -15.63 16.45
C GLU A 311 17.64 -14.75 15.20
N LEU A 312 17.42 -13.44 15.35
CA LEU A 312 17.21 -12.50 14.23
C LEU A 312 18.51 -12.32 13.45
N LYS A 313 18.53 -12.75 12.19
CA LYS A 313 19.67 -12.70 11.25
C LYS A 313 19.57 -11.56 10.24
N SER A 314 18.37 -11.19 9.82
CA SER A 314 18.17 -10.25 8.72
C SER A 314 17.03 -9.28 8.99
N VAL A 315 17.27 -7.98 8.78
CA VAL A 315 16.24 -6.93 8.76
C VAL A 315 16.35 -6.16 7.45
N VAL A 316 15.29 -6.25 6.64
CA VAL A 316 15.18 -5.56 5.35
C VAL A 316 13.91 -4.71 5.35
N ILE A 317 14.06 -3.41 5.14
CA ILE A 317 12.97 -2.43 5.08
C ILE A 317 12.91 -1.86 3.66
N GLY A 318 11.75 -1.90 3.02
CA GLY A 318 11.51 -1.36 1.68
C GLY A 318 11.51 0.17 1.64
N LYS A 319 11.40 0.71 0.43
CA LYS A 319 11.40 2.15 0.16
C LYS A 319 10.16 2.79 0.77
N ARG A 320 10.30 4.04 1.22
CA ARG A 320 9.17 4.86 1.72
C ARG A 320 8.43 4.24 2.92
N SER A 321 9.00 3.25 3.60
CA SER A 321 8.39 2.63 4.78
C SER A 321 8.76 3.41 6.05
N PHE A 322 7.89 3.39 7.07
CA PHE A 322 8.08 4.13 8.32
C PHE A 322 8.29 5.64 8.12
N THR A 323 7.51 6.27 7.25
CA THR A 323 7.57 7.71 7.02
C THR A 323 6.23 8.29 6.58
N LYS A 324 5.96 9.55 6.95
CA LYS A 324 4.90 10.36 6.30
C LYS A 324 5.44 11.17 5.11
N TRP A 325 6.77 11.24 4.96
CA TRP A 325 7.47 12.10 3.99
C TRP A 325 8.03 11.28 2.83
N LYS A 326 7.13 10.76 2.01
CA LYS A 326 7.39 9.77 0.96
C LYS A 326 8.37 10.22 -0.15
N ASN A 327 8.57 11.53 -0.31
CA ASN A 327 9.42 12.12 -1.35
C ASN A 327 10.26 13.30 -0.80
N GLY A 328 10.57 13.31 0.49
CA GLY A 328 11.31 14.38 1.14
C GLY A 328 11.76 13.98 2.54
N PHE A 329 11.96 14.96 3.40
CA PHE A 329 12.35 14.78 4.79
C PHE A 329 11.44 15.58 5.72
N GLY A 330 11.31 15.10 6.95
CA GLY A 330 10.62 15.81 8.02
C GLY A 330 11.49 15.82 9.27
N ASN A 331 11.14 16.65 10.24
CA ASN A 331 11.72 16.59 11.58
C ASN A 331 10.63 16.28 12.57
N ASN A 332 10.48 15.01 12.95
CA ASN A 332 9.57 14.64 14.03
C ASN A 332 10.36 14.13 15.26
N PRO A 333 10.41 14.93 16.35
CA PRO A 333 11.14 14.55 17.57
C PRO A 333 10.49 13.39 18.33
N SER A 334 9.28 12.92 17.99
CA SER A 334 8.67 11.73 18.59
C SER A 334 9.02 10.43 17.87
N ARG A 335 9.66 10.52 16.69
CA ARG A 335 9.92 9.36 15.83
C ARG A 335 11.31 8.78 16.03
N HIS A 336 11.37 7.49 16.41
CA HIS A 336 12.57 6.84 16.91
C HIS A 336 12.72 5.41 16.39
N PHE A 337 13.93 5.09 15.92
CA PHE A 337 14.31 3.74 15.54
C PHE A 337 15.35 3.19 16.53
N CYS A 338 15.06 2.03 17.11
CA CYS A 338 15.91 1.33 18.06
C CYS A 338 16.07 -0.13 17.67
N LEU A 339 17.31 -0.55 17.40
CA LEU A 339 17.71 -1.93 17.12
C LEU A 339 18.84 -2.32 18.08
N GLN A 340 18.55 -3.17 19.06
CA GLN A 340 19.47 -3.46 20.16
C GLN A 340 19.47 -4.93 20.55
N ASP A 341 20.59 -5.42 21.10
CA ASP A 341 20.66 -6.75 21.73
C ASP A 341 20.20 -7.89 20.80
N CYS A 342 20.58 -7.82 19.52
CA CYS A 342 20.29 -8.85 18.51
C CYS A 342 21.60 -9.52 18.08
N PRO A 343 22.11 -10.51 18.85
CA PRO A 343 23.45 -11.07 18.69
C PRO A 343 23.68 -11.82 17.36
N SER A 344 22.63 -12.35 16.75
CA SER A 344 22.71 -13.11 15.49
C SER A 344 22.52 -12.27 14.23
N LEU A 345 22.22 -10.97 14.37
CA LEU A 345 21.88 -10.12 13.22
C LEU A 345 23.11 -9.91 12.35
N THR A 346 23.04 -10.30 11.09
CA THR A 346 24.14 -10.17 10.11
C THR A 346 23.90 -9.04 9.11
N GLU A 347 22.65 -8.71 8.79
CA GLU A 347 22.32 -7.65 7.84
C GLU A 347 21.21 -6.71 8.31
N LEU A 348 21.43 -5.41 8.12
CA LEU A 348 20.42 -4.36 8.26
C LEU A 348 20.39 -3.54 6.97
N LYS A 349 19.26 -3.59 6.26
CA LYS A 349 19.05 -2.88 4.99
C LYS A 349 17.78 -2.04 5.03
N MET A 350 17.87 -0.79 4.59
CA MET A 350 16.73 0.13 4.55
C MET A 350 16.65 0.84 3.20
N GLY A 351 15.48 0.86 2.59
CA GLY A 351 15.26 1.46 1.27
C GLY A 351 15.17 2.98 1.30
N ASN A 352 15.32 3.61 0.13
CA ASN A 352 15.22 5.07 -0.04
C ASN A 352 13.92 5.63 0.55
N TYR A 353 14.00 6.81 1.15
CA TYR A 353 12.91 7.52 1.80
C TYR A 353 12.27 6.77 2.98
N SER A 354 12.84 5.67 3.45
CA SER A 354 12.40 5.08 4.72
C SER A 354 12.85 5.94 5.89
N PHE A 355 12.05 6.05 6.95
CA PHE A 355 12.43 6.82 8.15
C PHE A 355 12.83 8.29 7.89
N SER A 356 12.37 8.94 6.81
CA SER A 356 12.80 10.31 6.47
C SER A 356 12.38 11.39 7.46
N ASP A 357 11.45 11.08 8.37
CA ASP A 357 11.01 11.96 9.46
C ASP A 357 11.41 11.49 10.85
N TYR A 358 12.29 10.49 10.94
CA TYR A 358 12.82 9.98 12.20
C TYR A 358 14.02 10.81 12.63
N SER A 359 13.97 11.29 13.87
CA SER A 359 14.99 12.14 14.48
C SER A 359 15.99 11.37 15.34
N ARG A 360 15.76 10.08 15.59
CA ARG A 360 16.68 9.23 16.36
C ARG A 360 16.88 7.87 15.72
N PHE A 361 18.13 7.47 15.63
CA PHE A 361 18.58 6.18 15.14
C PHE A 361 19.54 5.58 16.16
N ARG A 362 19.22 4.41 16.70
CA ARG A 362 20.03 3.75 17.72
C ARG A 362 20.25 2.28 17.37
N VAL A 363 21.53 1.91 17.26
CA VAL A 363 21.99 0.55 16.93
C VAL A 363 23.13 0.18 17.88
N GLU A 364 22.88 -0.76 18.78
CA GLU A 364 23.83 -1.14 19.84
C GLU A 364 23.79 -2.65 20.09
N ASN A 365 24.90 -3.21 20.57
CA ASN A 365 25.01 -4.63 20.93
C ASN A 365 24.62 -5.60 19.79
N LEU A 366 25.21 -5.39 18.61
CA LEU A 366 25.01 -6.22 17.41
C LEU A 366 26.34 -6.90 16.98
N PRO A 367 26.86 -7.85 17.78
CA PRO A 367 28.20 -8.44 17.58
C PRO A 367 28.38 -9.19 16.25
N SER A 368 27.29 -9.64 15.61
CA SER A 368 27.37 -10.36 14.33
C SER A 368 27.07 -9.50 13.10
N LEU A 369 26.76 -8.22 13.25
CA LEU A 369 26.36 -7.38 12.13
C LEU A 369 27.52 -7.22 11.15
N GLU A 370 27.30 -7.59 9.89
CA GLU A 370 28.30 -7.54 8.83
C GLU A 370 28.04 -6.41 7.83
N VAL A 371 26.76 -6.14 7.53
CA VAL A 371 26.33 -5.18 6.51
C VAL A 371 25.30 -4.21 7.07
N LEU A 372 25.58 -2.90 6.91
CA LEU A 372 24.64 -1.82 7.17
C LEU A 372 24.42 -1.01 5.88
N GLU A 373 23.20 -1.06 5.34
CA GLU A 373 22.79 -0.30 4.15
C GLU A 373 21.59 0.59 4.51
N VAL A 374 21.74 1.91 4.36
CA VAL A 374 20.66 2.88 4.57
C VAL A 374 20.49 3.70 3.30
N GLY A 375 19.60 3.25 2.43
CA GLY A 375 19.39 3.78 1.09
C GLY A 375 20.31 3.17 0.04
N ASP A 376 20.12 3.61 -1.19
CA ASP A 376 20.96 3.31 -2.34
C ASP A 376 22.04 4.39 -2.48
N TYR A 377 23.30 3.96 -2.54
CA TYR A 377 24.47 4.82 -2.71
C TYR A 377 24.31 5.85 -3.84
N ASN A 378 23.68 5.47 -4.97
CA ASN A 378 23.58 6.29 -6.16
C ASN A 378 22.31 7.15 -6.25
N ASP A 379 21.39 7.02 -5.29
CA ASP A 379 20.09 7.70 -5.33
C ASP A 379 19.86 8.53 -4.06
N LYS A 380 18.85 9.41 -4.12
CA LYS A 380 18.41 10.20 -2.98
C LYS A 380 17.66 9.31 -1.99
N SER A 381 18.17 9.26 -0.76
CA SER A 381 17.62 8.47 0.33
C SER A 381 16.83 9.32 1.32
N TRP A 382 17.39 10.42 1.83
CA TRP A 382 16.79 11.24 2.90
C TRP A 382 16.46 10.50 4.21
N CYS A 383 16.89 9.24 4.36
CA CYS A 383 16.62 8.43 5.54
C CYS A 383 17.30 9.05 6.76
N PHE A 384 16.57 9.13 7.88
CA PHE A 384 17.10 9.64 9.15
C PHE A 384 17.76 11.02 9.03
N TYR A 385 17.20 11.91 8.21
CA TYR A 385 17.79 13.21 7.87
C TYR A 385 18.38 13.91 9.11
N TRP A 386 17.55 14.23 10.11
CA TRP A 386 17.99 14.92 11.34
C TRP A 386 18.53 14.03 12.46
N ALA A 387 18.89 12.76 12.19
CA ALA A 387 19.37 11.86 13.22
C ALA A 387 20.90 11.78 13.27
N ASP A 388 21.42 11.43 14.44
CA ASP A 388 22.83 11.07 14.63
C ASP A 388 23.11 9.62 14.20
N LEU A 389 24.35 9.36 13.78
CA LEU A 389 24.83 8.02 13.47
C LEU A 389 25.96 7.63 14.42
N GLU A 390 25.65 6.81 15.43
CA GLU A 390 26.67 6.27 16.34
C GLU A 390 26.79 4.75 16.18
N LEU A 391 27.91 4.29 15.64
CA LEU A 391 28.25 2.88 15.46
C LEU A 391 29.45 2.55 16.34
N ARG A 392 29.21 1.74 17.37
CA ARG A 392 30.18 1.43 18.42
C ARG A 392 30.27 -0.07 18.64
N ASN A 393 31.49 -0.60 18.74
CA ASN A 393 31.76 -1.97 19.15
C ASN A 393 31.03 -3.02 18.28
N LEU A 394 31.13 -2.90 16.95
CA LEU A 394 30.55 -3.86 16.00
C LEU A 394 31.71 -4.67 15.35
N PRO A 395 32.17 -5.74 16.00
CA PRO A 395 33.42 -6.42 15.65
C PRO A 395 33.40 -7.10 14.28
N LYS A 396 32.22 -7.45 13.73
CA LYS A 396 32.10 -8.10 12.41
C LYS A 396 31.65 -7.18 11.29
N LEU A 397 31.42 -5.89 11.55
CA LEU A 397 30.89 -4.98 10.54
C LEU A 397 31.92 -4.76 9.42
N LYS A 398 31.58 -5.12 8.19
CA LYS A 398 32.49 -5.11 7.02
C LYS A 398 32.25 -3.92 6.10
N SER A 399 30.98 -3.52 5.91
CA SER A 399 30.61 -2.48 4.97
C SER A 399 29.48 -1.59 5.50
N ILE A 400 29.61 -0.29 5.25
CA ILE A 400 28.59 0.72 5.53
C ILE A 400 28.29 1.45 4.22
N THR A 401 27.02 1.45 3.83
CA THR A 401 26.55 2.18 2.65
C THR A 401 25.40 3.10 3.05
N LEU A 402 25.55 4.40 2.77
CA LEU A 402 24.54 5.41 3.04
C LEU A 402 24.13 6.04 1.71
N GLY A 403 22.84 6.13 1.42
CA GLY A 403 22.32 6.80 0.24
C GLY A 403 22.34 8.33 0.37
N GLY A 404 22.02 9.03 -0.71
CA GLY A 404 22.09 10.50 -0.75
C GLY A 404 21.21 11.17 0.32
N HIS A 405 21.73 12.17 1.01
CA HIS A 405 21.08 12.86 2.14
C HIS A 405 20.69 11.95 3.33
N ALA A 406 21.22 10.73 3.43
CA ALA A 406 21.05 9.93 4.66
C ALA A 406 21.82 10.59 5.81
N PHE A 407 21.18 10.76 6.97
CA PHE A 407 21.77 11.46 8.12
C PHE A 407 22.28 12.88 7.79
N ASP A 408 21.57 13.62 6.93
CA ASP A 408 21.88 15.01 6.59
C ASP A 408 21.29 15.99 7.62
N GLY A 409 22.16 16.75 8.27
CA GLY A 409 21.82 17.55 9.44
C GLY A 409 22.11 16.82 10.75
N CYS A 410 22.92 15.77 10.73
CA CYS A 410 23.38 15.11 11.95
C CYS A 410 24.23 16.06 12.79
N GLU A 411 24.18 15.91 14.11
CA GLU A 411 25.07 16.62 15.03
C GLU A 411 26.31 15.77 15.33
N ARG A 412 26.13 14.45 15.36
CA ARG A 412 27.17 13.51 15.75
C ARG A 412 27.22 12.31 14.80
N ALA A 413 28.43 12.01 14.35
CA ALA A 413 28.73 10.77 13.64
C ALA A 413 29.92 10.07 14.32
N VAL A 414 29.73 8.83 14.75
CA VAL A 414 30.74 8.06 15.48
C VAL A 414 30.93 6.69 14.87
N PHE A 415 32.17 6.36 14.55
CA PHE A 415 32.59 5.05 14.11
C PHE A 415 33.69 4.59 15.07
N GLU A 416 33.32 3.81 16.08
CA GLU A 416 34.22 3.40 17.16
C GLU A 416 34.28 1.88 17.29
N ASN A 417 35.50 1.32 17.30
CA ASN A 417 35.75 -0.11 17.48
C ASN A 417 35.03 -0.99 16.44
N LEU A 418 35.42 -0.80 15.17
CA LEU A 418 34.92 -1.53 13.99
C LEU A 418 36.10 -2.23 13.27
N PRO A 419 36.72 -3.27 13.87
CA PRO A 419 37.98 -3.85 13.40
C PRO A 419 37.90 -4.51 12.01
N GLU A 420 36.73 -5.01 11.62
CA GLU A 420 36.51 -5.67 10.33
C GLU A 420 36.04 -4.73 9.22
N LEU A 421 35.86 -3.43 9.52
CA LEU A 421 35.30 -2.49 8.55
C LEU A 421 36.29 -2.24 7.41
N THR A 422 35.82 -2.46 6.18
CA THR A 422 36.62 -2.36 4.96
C THR A 422 36.26 -1.17 4.08
N CYS A 423 34.99 -0.76 4.05
CA CYS A 423 34.53 0.35 3.23
C CYS A 423 33.41 1.15 3.90
N ILE A 424 33.43 2.47 3.66
CA ILE A 424 32.33 3.39 3.93
C ILE A 424 31.97 4.09 2.62
N GLU A 425 30.76 3.84 2.13
CA GLU A 425 30.22 4.40 0.90
C GLU A 425 29.16 5.45 1.24
N LEU A 426 29.41 6.68 0.80
CA LEU A 426 28.59 7.85 1.13
C LEU A 426 27.93 8.41 -0.14
N GLY A 427 26.61 8.28 -0.22
CA GLY A 427 25.80 8.93 -1.24
C GLY A 427 25.87 10.46 -1.10
N VAL A 428 25.43 11.17 -2.13
CA VAL A 428 25.54 12.64 -2.20
C VAL A 428 24.94 13.30 -0.95
N ASP A 429 25.76 14.07 -0.23
CA ASP A 429 25.37 14.88 0.94
C ASP A 429 24.99 14.05 2.18
N SER A 430 25.26 12.74 2.19
CA SER A 430 25.11 11.91 3.39
C SER A 430 26.10 12.32 4.50
N LEU A 431 25.68 12.27 5.76
CA LEU A 431 26.48 12.75 6.91
C LEU A 431 26.99 14.18 6.75
N ARG A 432 26.18 15.06 6.16
CA ARG A 432 26.39 16.51 6.24
C ARG A 432 25.98 16.97 7.63
N PHE A 433 26.87 17.66 8.36
CA PHE A 433 26.54 18.11 9.70
C PHE A 433 25.68 19.38 9.69
N ASP A 434 24.84 19.53 10.72
CA ASP A 434 24.07 20.75 10.91
C ASP A 434 24.98 21.97 10.97
N TYR A 435 24.74 22.92 10.09
CA TYR A 435 25.53 24.16 10.00
C TYR A 435 25.17 25.15 11.12
N ALA A 436 23.96 25.05 11.67
CA ALA A 436 23.48 25.95 12.71
C ALA A 436 23.99 25.57 14.10
N ASN A 437 24.37 24.30 14.29
CA ASN A 437 24.86 23.80 15.57
C ASN A 437 26.38 24.00 15.70
N GLU A 438 26.82 24.51 16.85
CA GLU A 438 28.23 24.76 17.17
C GLU A 438 28.95 23.53 17.77
N ASP A 439 28.20 22.51 18.17
CA ASP A 439 28.69 21.36 18.90
C ASP A 439 28.83 20.07 18.06
N THR A 440 28.83 20.20 16.74
CA THR A 440 28.88 19.04 15.83
C THR A 440 30.19 18.26 15.92
N THR A 441 30.11 16.93 15.95
CA THR A 441 31.27 16.05 16.24
C THR A 441 31.34 14.84 15.30
N LEU A 442 32.49 14.66 14.64
CA LEU A 442 32.87 13.43 13.94
C LEU A 442 33.94 12.66 14.74
N VAL A 443 33.69 11.39 15.01
CA VAL A 443 34.64 10.50 15.71
C VAL A 443 34.93 9.27 14.86
N LEU A 444 36.20 9.03 14.58
CA LEU A 444 36.69 7.78 13.96
C LEU A 444 37.73 7.18 14.91
N ARG A 445 37.44 6.00 15.48
CA ARG A 445 38.23 5.41 16.57
C ARG A 445 38.21 3.88 16.54
N SER A 446 39.25 3.22 17.01
CA SER A 446 39.26 1.78 17.27
C SER A 446 39.84 1.49 18.64
N THR A 447 39.25 0.52 19.35
CA THR A 447 39.83 0.02 20.59
C THR A 447 39.71 -1.50 20.58
N LEU A 448 40.81 -2.25 20.66
CA LEU A 448 40.70 -3.60 21.19
C LEU A 448 41.94 -4.03 21.97
N PHE A 449 41.59 -4.70 23.06
CA PHE A 449 42.37 -5.23 24.14
C PHE A 449 43.34 -6.31 23.64
N LEU A 450 44.53 -6.34 24.24
CA LEU A 450 45.62 -7.32 24.10
C LEU A 450 46.67 -7.05 23.00
N CYS A 451 47.76 -6.44 23.48
CA CYS A 451 49.16 -6.64 23.07
C CYS A 451 49.47 -6.69 21.55
N THR A 452 50.15 -5.62 21.13
CA THR A 452 50.97 -5.42 19.92
C THR A 452 50.27 -4.83 18.68
N LEU A 453 50.61 -3.55 18.45
CA LEU A 453 50.36 -2.66 17.30
C LEU A 453 48.95 -2.02 17.21
N HIS A 454 48.96 -0.70 17.42
CA HIS A 454 47.81 0.20 17.52
C HIS A 454 47.42 0.73 16.15
N THR A 455 46.25 0.37 15.63
CA THR A 455 45.72 0.99 14.40
C THR A 455 44.22 1.17 14.52
N ASP A 456 43.77 2.42 14.33
CA ASP A 456 42.36 2.76 14.20
C ASP A 456 41.84 2.16 12.89
N LEU A 457 40.71 1.45 12.91
CA LEU A 457 40.08 0.83 11.73
C LEU A 457 41.09 0.07 10.83
N PRO A 458 41.73 -1.00 11.35
CA PRO A 458 42.89 -1.63 10.73
C PRO A 458 42.63 -2.13 9.31
N LYS A 459 41.39 -2.48 8.96
CA LYS A 459 41.02 -3.03 7.65
C LYS A 459 40.38 -2.01 6.71
N LEU A 460 40.17 -0.76 7.12
CA LEU A 460 39.48 0.22 6.31
C LEU A 460 40.33 0.58 5.09
N ARG A 461 39.79 0.29 3.90
CA ARG A 461 40.47 0.50 2.62
C ARG A 461 39.97 1.71 1.87
N SER A 462 38.67 2.01 2.01
CA SER A 462 38.06 3.10 1.27
C SER A 462 37.02 3.90 2.04
N ILE A 463 37.05 5.21 1.83
CA ILE A 463 35.96 6.15 2.14
C ILE A 463 35.67 6.93 0.86
N SER A 464 34.47 6.83 0.32
CA SER A 464 34.16 7.42 -1.00
C SER A 464 32.78 8.05 -1.07
N THR A 465 32.68 9.17 -1.79
CA THR A 465 31.43 9.79 -2.21
C THR A 465 31.22 9.68 -3.72
N VAL A 466 29.96 9.75 -4.16
CA VAL A 466 29.57 9.63 -5.57
C VAL A 466 29.91 10.88 -6.40
N ASP A 467 29.90 12.06 -5.76
CA ASP A 467 29.98 13.36 -6.43
C ASP A 467 31.11 14.21 -5.85
N ALA A 468 31.95 14.77 -6.73
CA ALA A 468 33.02 15.70 -6.41
C ALA A 468 32.51 17.00 -5.74
N LYS A 469 31.22 17.33 -5.88
CA LYS A 469 30.54 18.46 -5.22
C LYS A 469 29.76 18.07 -3.96
N SER A 470 29.83 16.80 -3.56
CA SER A 470 29.11 16.31 -2.40
C SER A 470 29.54 16.99 -1.11
N LYS A 471 28.59 17.30 -0.24
CA LYS A 471 28.79 17.92 1.09
C LYS A 471 28.86 16.88 2.20
N SER A 472 29.14 15.62 1.91
CA SER A 472 29.37 14.63 2.96
C SER A 472 30.52 15.07 3.87
N PHE A 473 30.35 14.91 5.18
CA PHE A 473 31.25 15.44 6.20
C PHE A 473 31.53 16.95 6.09
N ARG A 474 30.60 17.73 5.53
CA ARG A 474 30.65 19.19 5.63
C ARG A 474 30.20 19.62 7.03
N ASN A 475 30.92 20.57 7.62
CA ASN A 475 30.66 21.18 8.94
C ASN A 475 30.86 20.34 10.22
N PRO A 476 31.72 19.32 10.29
CA PRO A 476 32.09 18.75 11.59
C PRO A 476 32.98 19.76 12.31
N ARG A 477 32.41 20.49 13.27
CA ARG A 477 33.16 21.51 14.02
C ARG A 477 34.25 20.86 14.85
N ARG A 478 34.01 19.66 15.39
CA ARG A 478 34.98 18.88 16.14
C ARG A 478 35.26 17.54 15.46
N ILE A 479 36.52 17.29 15.10
CA ILE A 479 36.96 16.02 14.50
C ILE A 479 37.91 15.35 15.48
N ARG A 480 37.64 14.08 15.82
CA ARG A 480 38.48 13.29 16.73
C ARG A 480 38.96 12.00 16.06
N LEU A 481 40.27 11.90 15.95
CA LEU A 481 41.02 10.71 15.54
C LEU A 481 41.93 10.35 16.70
N THR A 482 41.52 9.39 17.52
CA THR A 482 42.19 9.18 18.81
C THR A 482 42.37 7.71 19.15
N SER A 483 43.63 7.29 19.35
CA SER A 483 43.98 6.01 19.94
C SER A 483 43.92 6.09 21.47
N PRO A 484 43.30 5.13 22.17
CA PRO A 484 43.16 5.15 23.65
C PRO A 484 44.48 5.02 24.41
N PHE A 485 45.59 4.60 23.77
CA PHE A 485 46.85 4.24 24.45
C PHE A 485 48.11 4.87 23.86
N SER A 486 48.02 5.87 22.98
CA SER A 486 49.21 6.55 22.48
C SER A 486 49.80 7.46 23.56
N GLU A 487 51.04 7.19 24.00
CA GLU A 487 51.94 8.29 24.35
C GLU A 487 51.88 9.33 23.21
N PRO A 488 52.02 10.64 23.47
CA PRO A 488 51.87 11.71 22.46
C PRO A 488 52.79 11.60 21.23
N THR A 489 53.63 10.57 21.16
CA THR A 489 54.61 10.24 20.13
C THR A 489 54.23 9.04 19.24
N SER A 490 53.17 8.28 19.53
CA SER A 490 52.77 7.11 18.70
C SER A 490 51.86 7.53 17.53
N PRO A 491 52.13 7.14 16.28
CA PRO A 491 51.39 7.60 15.10
C PRO A 491 49.92 7.13 15.06
N VAL A 492 49.00 8.02 14.64
CA VAL A 492 47.64 7.60 14.23
C VAL A 492 47.78 7.04 12.82
N ASP A 493 47.72 5.71 12.69
CA ASP A 493 47.89 5.02 11.42
C ASP A 493 46.56 4.41 10.96
N LEU A 494 46.13 4.78 9.75
CA LEU A 494 45.09 4.12 8.95
C LEU A 494 45.83 3.29 7.88
N PRO A 495 46.52 2.20 8.26
CA PRO A 495 47.61 1.61 7.48
C PRO A 495 47.16 1.06 6.13
N ASN A 496 45.88 0.71 6.01
CA ASN A 496 45.32 0.04 4.84
C ASN A 496 44.41 0.95 4.00
N LEU A 497 44.29 2.23 4.35
CA LEU A 497 43.45 3.17 3.61
C LEU A 497 44.13 3.53 2.28
N THR A 498 43.61 2.99 1.19
CA THR A 498 44.17 3.16 -0.16
C THR A 498 43.37 4.13 -1.02
N THR A 499 42.10 4.39 -0.68
CA THR A 499 41.18 5.14 -1.54
C THR A 499 40.33 6.09 -0.71
N VAL A 500 40.57 7.39 -0.87
CA VAL A 500 39.71 8.43 -0.30
C VAL A 500 39.20 9.31 -1.43
N THR A 501 37.90 9.38 -1.58
CA THR A 501 37.23 10.18 -2.61
C THR A 501 36.18 11.04 -1.94
N LEU A 502 36.59 12.20 -1.45
CA LEU A 502 35.72 13.19 -0.83
C LEU A 502 35.79 14.50 -1.63
N SER A 503 34.78 15.36 -1.52
CA SER A 503 34.81 16.68 -2.16
C SER A 503 35.90 17.56 -1.56
N LYS A 504 36.85 18.00 -2.39
CA LYS A 504 37.94 18.91 -2.00
C LYS A 504 37.43 20.25 -1.46
N GLU A 505 36.32 20.76 -2.03
CA GLU A 505 35.79 22.09 -1.68
C GLU A 505 34.78 22.04 -0.53
N MET A 506 34.12 20.91 -0.30
CA MET A 506 32.95 20.85 0.58
C MET A 506 33.16 20.00 1.84
N ALA A 507 33.95 18.93 1.77
CA ALA A 507 34.23 18.11 2.94
C ALA A 507 35.06 18.91 3.96
N PHE A 508 34.72 18.81 5.24
CA PHE A 508 35.43 19.49 6.34
C PHE A 508 35.56 21.02 6.22
N PHE A 509 34.65 21.66 5.47
CA PHE A 509 34.72 23.09 5.14
C PHE A 509 34.66 24.01 6.37
N PHE A 510 33.71 23.77 7.30
CA PHE A 510 33.64 24.47 8.59
C PHE A 510 34.04 23.53 9.73
N LYS A 511 35.32 23.58 10.13
CA LYS A 511 35.89 22.84 11.27
C LYS A 511 36.61 23.80 12.20
N GLU A 512 36.58 23.52 13.50
CA GLU A 512 37.17 24.36 14.55
C GLU A 512 38.24 23.60 15.32
N ASP A 513 37.87 22.46 15.92
CA ASP A 513 38.79 21.64 16.71
C ASP A 513 39.08 20.32 16.01
N VAL A 514 40.34 20.09 15.66
CA VAL A 514 40.81 18.82 15.11
C VAL A 514 41.77 18.20 16.12
N ILE A 515 41.35 17.11 16.77
CA ILE A 515 42.15 16.38 17.74
C ILE A 515 42.63 15.09 17.09
N ILE A 516 43.93 15.02 16.81
CA ILE A 516 44.63 13.85 16.28
C ILE A 516 45.67 13.45 17.33
N SER A 517 45.55 12.27 17.92
CA SER A 517 46.52 11.80 18.93
C SER A 517 47.60 10.90 18.29
N GLY A 518 48.65 11.51 17.76
CA GLY A 518 49.75 10.81 17.08
C GLY A 518 50.17 11.43 15.74
N THR A 519 51.38 11.16 15.26
CA THR A 519 51.84 11.58 13.92
C THR A 519 51.17 10.76 12.81
N PRO A 520 50.46 11.36 11.84
CA PRO A 520 49.88 10.60 10.74
C PRO A 520 50.96 10.15 9.75
N PHE A 521 51.02 8.85 9.44
CA PHE A 521 51.96 8.30 8.45
C PHE A 521 51.19 7.55 7.36
N LEU A 522 50.88 8.21 6.24
CA LEU A 522 50.19 7.59 5.11
C LEU A 522 51.22 7.00 4.13
N HIS A 523 51.18 5.68 3.94
CA HIS A 523 52.16 4.95 3.14
C HIS A 523 51.61 4.54 1.75
N SER A 524 51.16 5.48 0.87
CA SER A 524 50.83 5.08 -0.52
C SER A 524 50.62 6.23 -1.52
N SER A 525 51.17 6.06 -2.72
CA SER A 525 51.19 6.95 -3.89
C SER A 525 49.87 7.03 -4.70
N ARG A 526 48.70 6.81 -4.07
CA ARG A 526 47.37 6.88 -4.71
C ARG A 526 46.30 7.63 -3.91
N ILE A 527 46.68 8.17 -2.75
CA ILE A 527 45.82 9.06 -1.99
C ILE A 527 45.87 10.41 -2.69
N ASP A 528 44.72 10.97 -3.07
CA ASP A 528 44.62 12.35 -3.53
C ASP A 528 44.89 13.25 -2.30
N CYS A 529 46.18 13.53 -2.05
CA CYS A 529 46.67 14.20 -0.84
C CYS A 529 45.98 15.55 -0.61
N ASP A 530 45.45 16.19 -1.65
CA ASP A 530 44.73 17.46 -1.56
C ASP A 530 43.34 17.33 -0.86
N ALA A 531 42.68 16.17 -0.97
CA ALA A 531 41.36 15.94 -0.35
C ALA A 531 41.43 15.73 1.16
N LEU A 532 42.61 15.32 1.65
CA LEU A 532 42.94 15.17 3.06
C LEU A 532 43.92 16.27 3.55
N GLU A 533 44.35 17.19 2.69
CA GLU A 533 45.19 18.33 3.07
C GLU A 533 44.54 19.15 4.19
N PRO A 534 43.22 19.45 4.18
CA PRO A 534 42.57 20.11 5.31
C PRO A 534 42.57 19.27 6.59
N PHE A 535 42.71 17.95 6.48
CA PHE A 535 42.74 16.98 7.57
C PHE A 535 44.13 16.91 8.24
N PHE A 536 45.20 17.20 7.50
CA PHE A 536 46.60 17.07 7.95
C PHE A 536 47.41 18.38 7.98
N SER A 537 46.92 19.46 7.37
CA SER A 537 47.59 20.78 7.35
C SER A 537 47.52 21.53 8.68
N SER A 538 46.73 21.07 9.66
CA SER A 538 46.76 21.57 11.04
C SER A 538 47.86 20.94 11.91
N CYS A 539 48.72 20.07 11.37
CA CYS A 539 49.85 19.45 12.08
C CYS A 539 51.09 20.38 12.23
N VAL A 540 50.92 21.70 12.24
CA VAL A 540 52.00 22.64 12.58
C VAL A 540 51.57 23.48 13.79
N CYS A 541 51.82 22.92 14.98
CA CYS A 541 52.47 23.57 16.12
C CYS A 541 52.84 22.50 17.15
#